data_AF-A0ABD1XK63-F1
#
_entry.id   AF-A0ABD1XK63-F1
#
_cell.length_a   1.000
_cell.length_b   1.000
_cell.length_c   1.000
_cell.angle_alpha   90.00
_cell.angle_beta   90.00
_cell.angle_gamma   90.00
#
_symmetry.space_group_name_H-M   'P 1'
#
loop_
_entity.id
_entity.type
_entity.pdbx_description
1 polymer ?
#
loop_
_entity_poly.entity_id
_entity_poly.type
_entity_poly.pdbx_seq_one_letter_code
_entity_poly.pdbx_strand_id
1 'polypeptide(L)'
;MIACCGVEGAGRYNFDLDLICGMHGASMCANPDEHVNWDGVHFTEQFYRTIAQFVLDGKFSDLDISYSALCDLDFSFFNSSVTYDQVYSPVQARSQD
;
A
#
# COMPACT_ATOMS: atom_id res chain seq x y z
N MET A 1 -9.88 -4.02 12.79
CA MET A 1 -8.98 -3.87 11.63
C MET A 1 -9.55 -4.74 10.52
N ILE A 2 -10.08 -4.14 9.47
CA ILE A 2 -10.75 -4.84 8.35
C ILE A 2 -9.88 -4.60 7.11
N ALA A 3 -9.63 -5.64 6.31
CA ALA A 3 -8.87 -5.50 5.07
C ALA A 3 -9.62 -4.59 4.07
N CYS A 4 -8.89 -3.77 3.32
CA CYS A 4 -9.50 -2.95 2.28
C CYS A 4 -10.07 -3.82 1.15
N CYS A 5 -9.32 -4.84 0.74
CA CYS A 5 -9.69 -5.78 -0.29
C CYS A 5 -9.89 -7.18 0.29
N GLY A 6 -10.94 -7.85 -0.16
CA GLY A 6 -11.31 -9.19 0.29
C GLY A 6 -12.78 -9.48 0.02
N VAL A 7 -13.44 -10.16 0.96
CA VAL A 7 -14.86 -10.52 0.83
C VAL A 7 -15.65 -9.88 1.96
N GLU A 8 -16.58 -9.00 1.60
CA GLU A 8 -17.45 -8.36 2.57
C GLU A 8 -18.25 -9.40 3.37
N GLY A 9 -18.14 -9.35 4.69
CA GLY A 9 -18.81 -10.31 5.58
C GLY A 9 -18.10 -11.65 5.72
N ALA A 10 -16.96 -11.88 5.05
CA ALA A 10 -16.12 -13.05 5.29
C ALA A 10 -15.36 -12.91 6.61
N GLY A 11 -15.95 -13.48 7.66
CA GLY A 11 -15.41 -13.45 9.01
C GLY A 11 -15.24 -12.02 9.56
N ARG A 12 -14.42 -11.89 10.60
CA ARG A 12 -14.25 -10.60 11.32
C ARG A 12 -13.35 -9.59 10.61
N TYR A 13 -12.63 -10.01 9.56
CA TYR A 13 -11.57 -9.23 8.93
C TYR A 13 -11.77 -9.05 7.41
N ASN A 14 -12.88 -9.53 6.86
CA ASN A 14 -13.17 -9.56 5.42
C ASN A 14 -12.11 -10.32 4.62
N PHE A 15 -11.53 -11.38 5.19
CA PHE A 15 -10.48 -12.18 4.56
C PHE A 15 -10.95 -13.62 4.38
N ASP A 16 -10.77 -14.13 3.16
CA ASP A 16 -11.07 -15.51 2.76
C ASP A 16 -9.90 -16.02 1.91
N LEU A 17 -9.32 -17.18 2.29
CA LEU A 17 -8.22 -17.79 1.56
C LEU A 17 -8.67 -18.41 0.23
N ASP A 18 -9.95 -18.76 0.12
CA ASP A 18 -10.51 -19.34 -1.10
C ASP A 18 -10.93 -18.25 -2.11
N LEU A 19 -10.98 -16.98 -1.67
CA LEU A 19 -11.37 -15.85 -2.50
C LEU A 19 -10.52 -14.61 -2.19
N ILE A 20 -9.29 -14.62 -2.73
CA ILE A 20 -8.30 -13.56 -2.52
C ILE A 20 -8.47 -12.38 -3.48
N CYS A 21 -7.85 -11.26 -3.14
CA CYS A 21 -7.81 -10.06 -3.96
C CYS A 21 -7.32 -10.33 -5.39
N GLY A 22 -8.01 -9.75 -6.38
CA GLY A 22 -7.78 -10.00 -7.80
C GLY A 22 -8.59 -11.16 -8.39
N MET A 23 -9.23 -11.99 -7.55
CA MET A 23 -10.19 -13.00 -8.02
C MET A 23 -11.58 -12.40 -8.26
N HIS A 24 -12.33 -13.00 -9.18
CA HIS A 24 -13.72 -12.63 -9.41
C HIS A 24 -14.57 -12.90 -8.16
N GLY A 25 -15.27 -11.87 -7.68
CA GLY A 25 -16.07 -11.93 -6.45
C GLY A 25 -15.41 -11.25 -5.25
N ALA A 26 -14.14 -10.87 -5.34
CA ALA A 26 -13.50 -10.02 -4.33
C ALA A 26 -13.97 -8.58 -4.52
N SER A 27 -14.13 -7.85 -3.42
CA SER A 27 -14.42 -6.43 -3.40
C SER A 27 -13.25 -5.65 -2.80
N MET A 28 -13.21 -4.35 -3.10
CA MET A 28 -12.22 -3.41 -2.60
C MET A 28 -12.94 -2.21 -1.96
N CYS A 29 -12.36 -1.69 -0.88
CA CYS A 29 -12.81 -0.49 -0.20
C CYS A 29 -12.69 0.74 -1.11
N ALA A 30 -13.46 1.79 -0.80
CA ALA A 30 -13.44 3.02 -1.62
C ALA A 30 -12.11 3.78 -1.53
N ASN A 31 -11.44 3.75 -0.38
CA ASN A 31 -10.20 4.47 -0.14
C ASN A 31 -9.16 3.60 0.59
N PRO A 32 -8.20 2.98 -0.12
CA PRO A 32 -7.15 2.17 0.49
C PRO A 32 -6.27 2.92 1.49
N ASP A 33 -6.12 4.24 1.35
CA ASP A 33 -5.23 5.05 2.20
C ASP A 33 -5.74 5.14 3.66
N GLU A 34 -7.01 4.83 3.90
CA GLU A 34 -7.63 4.80 5.24
C GLU A 34 -7.49 3.43 5.93
N HIS A 35 -6.87 2.45 5.27
CA HIS A 35 -6.70 1.09 5.79
C HIS A 35 -5.23 0.76 6.03
N VAL A 36 -4.97 -0.02 7.09
CA VAL A 36 -3.64 -0.60 7.34
C VAL A 36 -3.39 -1.80 6.43
N ASN A 37 -4.39 -2.69 6.33
CA ASN A 37 -4.30 -3.92 5.57
C ASN A 37 -4.93 -3.74 4.19
N TRP A 38 -4.18 -4.11 3.15
CA TRP A 38 -4.72 -4.26 1.80
C TRP A 38 -5.58 -5.52 1.74
N ASP A 39 -5.01 -6.67 2.08
CA ASP A 39 -5.70 -7.96 2.17
C ASP A 39 -5.40 -8.64 3.53
N GLY A 40 -5.62 -9.94 3.67
CA GLY A 40 -5.31 -10.67 4.91
C GLY A 40 -3.81 -10.92 5.18
N VAL A 41 -2.92 -10.54 4.26
CA VAL A 41 -1.48 -10.87 4.27
C VAL A 41 -0.60 -9.62 4.05
N HIS A 42 -1.04 -8.66 3.24
CA HIS A 42 -0.30 -7.48 2.81
C HIS A 42 -0.88 -6.19 3.39
N PHE A 43 0.00 -5.21 3.64
CA PHE A 43 -0.41 -3.85 3.98
C PHE A 43 -0.74 -3.01 2.75
N THR A 44 -1.46 -1.91 2.96
CA THR A 44 -1.70 -0.91 1.91
C THR A 44 -0.41 -0.16 1.57
N GLU A 45 -0.36 0.41 0.37
CA GLU A 45 0.77 1.27 -0.03
C GLU A 45 0.98 2.42 0.97
N GLN A 46 -0.11 3.07 1.39
CA GLN A 46 -0.06 4.16 2.36
C GLN A 46 0.55 3.74 3.71
N PHE A 47 0.24 2.53 4.18
CA PHE A 47 0.82 2.05 5.42
C PHE A 47 2.31 1.69 5.25
N TYR A 48 2.70 1.04 4.15
CA TYR A 48 4.12 0.79 3.84
C TYR A 48 4.92 2.09 3.75
N ARG A 49 4.34 3.13 3.16
CA ARG A 49 4.97 4.46 3.07
C ARG A 49 5.20 5.08 4.45
N THR A 50 4.22 4.94 5.34
CA THR A 50 4.35 5.41 6.73
C THR A 50 5.48 4.68 7.45
N ILE A 51 5.57 3.35 7.30
CA ILE A 51 6.68 2.56 7.87
C ILE A 51 8.02 3.04 7.31
N ALA A 52 8.12 3.23 6.00
CA ALA A 52 9.36 3.70 5.37
C ALA A 52 9.76 5.11 5.85
N GLN A 53 8.80 6.04 6.01
CA GLN A 53 9.07 7.35 6.61
C GLN A 53 9.60 7.24 8.03
N PHE A 54 9.03 6.36 8.86
CA PHE A 54 9.55 6.12 10.21
C PHE A 54 11.00 5.63 10.20
N VAL A 55 11.32 4.68 9.32
CA VAL A 55 12.70 4.19 9.18
C VAL A 55 13.63 5.31 8.74
N LEU A 56 13.25 6.11 7.75
CA LEU A 56 14.07 7.21 7.22
C LEU A 56 14.29 8.33 8.25
N ASP A 57 13.31 8.57 9.12
CA ASP A 57 13.40 9.50 10.25
C ASP A 57 14.22 8.93 11.42
N GLY A 58 14.64 7.67 11.39
CA GLY A 58 15.32 7.01 12.50
C GLY A 58 14.40 6.63 13.66
N LYS A 59 13.07 6.63 13.42
CA LYS A 59 12.10 6.23 14.43
C LYS A 59 12.12 4.71 14.58
N PHE A 60 12.02 4.25 15.81
CA PHE A 60 12.04 2.82 16.17
C PHE A 60 13.35 2.09 15.79
N SER A 61 14.44 2.83 15.51
CA SER A 61 15.80 2.28 15.45
C SER A 61 16.57 2.55 16.74
N ASP A 62 17.57 1.72 17.03
CA ASP A 62 18.45 1.87 18.20
C ASP A 62 19.23 3.20 18.18
N LEU A 63 19.45 3.73 16.99
CA LEU A 63 20.04 5.04 16.75
C LEU A 63 18.92 5.98 16.33
N ASP A 64 18.62 6.98 17.16
CA ASP A 64 17.67 8.06 16.87
C ASP A 64 18.32 9.07 15.90
N ILE A 65 18.66 8.59 14.71
CA ILE A 65 19.35 9.34 13.65
C ILE A 65 18.43 9.42 12.45
N SER A 66 18.12 10.65 12.03
CA SER A 66 17.45 10.87 10.75
C SER A 66 18.42 10.53 9.61
N TYR A 67 18.18 9.41 8.94
CA TYR A 67 18.94 9.00 7.75
C TYR A 67 18.75 9.99 6.61
N SER A 68 17.54 10.55 6.47
CA SER A 68 17.27 11.61 5.49
C SER A 68 18.16 12.82 5.69
N ALA A 69 18.30 13.31 6.93
CA ALA A 69 19.17 14.45 7.22
C ALA A 69 20.65 14.10 7.12
N LEU A 70 21.06 12.92 7.59
CA LEU A 70 22.46 12.48 7.58
C LEU A 70 23.01 12.34 6.15
N CYS A 71 22.18 11.81 5.25
CA CYS A 71 22.58 11.47 3.88
C CYS A 71 22.08 12.48 2.84
N ASP A 72 21.46 13.59 3.26
CA ASP A 72 20.85 14.60 2.39
C ASP A 72 19.90 13.98 1.34
N LEU A 73 19.02 13.09 1.79
CA LEU A 73 18.09 12.37 0.92
C LEU A 73 16.76 13.11 0.82
N ASP A 74 16.32 13.37 -0.41
CA ASP A 74 15.01 13.96 -0.70
C ASP A 74 13.95 12.88 -0.97
N PHE A 75 13.05 12.72 0.00
CA PHE A 75 11.87 11.86 -0.11
C PHE A 75 10.56 12.67 -0.11
N SER A 76 10.60 13.95 -0.46
CA SER A 76 9.41 14.82 -0.50
C SER A 76 8.31 14.26 -1.43
N PHE A 77 8.69 13.64 -2.54
CA PHE A 77 7.79 12.94 -3.46
C PHE A 77 7.31 11.58 -2.96
N PHE A 78 7.96 11.02 -1.94
CA PHE A 78 7.56 9.74 -1.36
C PHE A 78 6.25 9.85 -0.59
N ASN A 79 5.84 11.06 -0.18
CA ASN A 79 4.58 11.27 0.56
C ASN A 79 3.34 11.38 -0.35
N SER A 80 3.49 11.48 -1.67
CA SER A 80 2.35 11.58 -2.60
C SER A 80 1.93 10.22 -3.14
N SER A 81 0.64 9.86 -3.02
CA SER A 81 0.10 8.61 -3.57
C SER A 81 0.35 8.58 -5.07
N VAL A 82 0.97 7.51 -5.56
CA VAL A 82 1.17 7.31 -7.00
C VAL A 82 0.18 6.25 -7.46
N THR A 83 -0.68 6.59 -8.40
CA THR A 83 -1.61 5.60 -8.94
C THR A 83 -0.88 4.60 -9.81
N TYR A 84 -1.46 3.41 -9.97
CA TYR A 84 -0.97 2.41 -10.92
C TYR A 84 -0.71 3.04 -12.31
N ASP A 85 -1.61 3.89 -12.80
CA ASP A 85 -1.48 4.55 -14.10
C ASP A 85 -0.35 5.61 -14.16
N GLN A 86 0.03 6.19 -13.01
CA GLN A 86 1.14 7.14 -12.91
C GLN A 86 2.50 6.42 -12.92
N VAL A 87 2.57 5.21 -12.36
CA VAL A 87 3.80 4.39 -12.32
C VAL A 87 3.96 3.56 -13.58
N TYR A 88 2.87 2.91 -14.00
CA TYR A 88 2.76 2.07 -15.17
C TYR A 88 1.96 2.82 -16.23
N SER A 89 2.57 3.88 -16.80
CA SER A 89 2.03 4.55 -18.00
C SER A 89 1.68 3.50 -19.07
N PRO A 90 0.65 3.70 -19.91
CA PRO A 90 0.16 2.67 -20.83
C PRO A 90 1.13 2.46 -22.01
N VAL A 91 2.27 1.83 -21.75
CA VAL A 91 3.08 1.17 -22.76
C VAL A 91 2.35 -0.14 -23.11
N GLN A 92 1.20 -0.02 -23.78
CA GLN A 92 0.53 -1.00 -24.68
C GLN A 92 -0.98 -0.75 -24.86
N ALA A 93 -1.43 0.51 -24.93
CA ALA A 93 -2.69 0.82 -25.65
C ALA A 93 -2.46 0.90 -27.18
N ARG A 94 -1.64 0.01 -27.74
CA ARG A 94 -1.55 -0.22 -29.20
C ARG A 94 -1.46 -1.71 -29.48
N SER A 95 -2.45 -2.16 -30.25
CA SER A 95 -2.66 -3.47 -30.89
C SER A 95 -2.94 -4.66 -29.97
N GLN A 96 -4.21 -4.81 -29.56
CA GLN A 96 -4.96 -6.02 -29.91
C GLN A 96 -6.31 -5.56 -30.47
N ASP A 97 -6.50 -5.88 -31.76
CA ASP A 97 -7.65 -5.71 -32.66
C ASP A 97 -8.10 -4.29 -33.09
#